data_AF-A0A917LSY0-F1
#
_entry.id   AF-A0A917LSY0-F1
#
_cell.length_a   1.000
_cell.length_b   1.000
_cell.length_c   1.000
_cell.angle_alpha   90.00
_cell.angle_beta   90.00
_cell.angle_gamma   90.00
#
_symmetry.space_group_name_H-M   'P 1'
#
loop_
_entity.id
_entity.type
_entity.pdbx_description
1 polymer ?
#
loop_
_entity_poly.entity_id
_entity_poly.type
_entity_poly.pdbx_seq_one_letter_code
_entity_poly.pdbx_strand_id
1 'polypeptide(L)'
;MRKITKHAAALLFIAALLIYGSVYVSAISQKKDWLFELKDLEGNREAMSGVTFHGKISDGYLQTSFAMQPDGAVSSKTEIFPVPQQPSPYRYISGGSKLIDGFYYEIHGSGSYEVIERSLKNSYRKIGNGYIFPEIRNIKPEPNQVTYSNSLEYGLAKVEDKLYFIVPTTDQYTGTNAIYELRDGEEPRPIVTIDLEQNKDNHAPSLQVLGLESVGDKLVLIIAEGDRLLAKGYDSRTGKPIGEASVGRFHMNGWHTDGTPEEADVNGHSEPYTVFHDLKENKLILNFRASTNDPHAMNRTMVTFDVSEQITLVDEVRHVFKDGNGSYYFDPTTIAYKNGKLYVAMIFSEQGELTYDITLPKHLYVYVFQSSSLLYKGELATNVNDDLIRTIHMPDKENNNYSMQENRYYDQLAFE
;
A
#
# COMPACT_ATOMS: atom_id res chain seq x y z
N MET A 1 -42.16 -27.98 54.84
CA MET A 1 -42.22 -27.42 53.47
C MET A 1 -42.02 -25.90 53.39
N ARG A 2 -42.60 -25.07 54.26
CA ARG A 2 -42.46 -23.58 54.23
C ARG A 2 -41.05 -22.97 54.40
N LYS A 3 -40.06 -23.74 54.88
CA LYS A 3 -38.66 -23.28 55.03
C LYS A 3 -37.82 -23.51 53.75
N ILE A 4 -38.16 -24.53 52.95
CA ILE A 4 -37.45 -24.84 51.70
C ILE A 4 -37.79 -23.78 50.63
N THR A 5 -39.03 -23.29 50.61
CA THR A 5 -39.46 -22.22 49.68
C THR A 5 -38.78 -20.88 49.94
N LYS A 6 -38.29 -20.61 51.17
CA LYS A 6 -37.55 -19.36 51.48
C LYS A 6 -36.10 -19.36 50.95
N HIS A 7 -35.51 -20.54 50.75
CA HIS A 7 -34.16 -20.68 50.21
C HIS A 7 -34.14 -21.03 48.71
N ALA A 8 -35.28 -21.43 48.15
CA ALA A 8 -35.42 -21.73 46.72
C ALA A 8 -35.03 -20.52 45.83
N ALA A 9 -35.43 -19.30 46.21
CA ALA A 9 -35.05 -18.09 45.48
C ALA A 9 -33.53 -17.84 45.51
N ALA A 10 -32.86 -18.07 46.65
CA ALA A 10 -31.41 -17.93 46.77
C ALA A 10 -30.66 -18.99 45.96
N LEU A 11 -31.14 -20.24 45.96
CA LEU A 11 -30.57 -21.32 45.14
C LEU A 11 -30.75 -21.05 43.64
N LEU A 12 -31.91 -20.53 43.23
CA LEU A 12 -32.16 -20.13 41.84
C LEU A 12 -31.26 -18.96 41.42
N PHE A 13 -31.02 -17.99 42.30
CA PHE A 13 -30.12 -16.87 42.02
C PHE A 13 -28.67 -17.34 41.85
N ILE A 14 -28.19 -18.23 42.73
CA ILE A 14 -26.85 -18.82 42.60
C ILE A 14 -26.73 -19.63 41.30
N ALA A 15 -27.75 -20.43 40.96
CA ALA A 15 -27.76 -21.17 39.70
C ALA A 15 -27.75 -20.24 38.48
N ALA A 16 -28.51 -19.14 38.51
CA ALA A 16 -28.51 -18.13 37.46
C ALA A 16 -27.15 -17.45 37.31
N LEU A 17 -26.47 -17.11 38.42
CA LEU A 17 -25.12 -16.55 38.39
C LEU A 17 -24.09 -17.55 37.84
N LEU A 18 -24.20 -18.84 38.18
CA LEU A 18 -23.32 -19.87 37.63
C LEU A 18 -23.55 -20.07 36.14
N ILE A 19 -24.81 -20.08 35.68
CA ILE A 19 -25.13 -20.14 34.26
C ILE A 19 -24.56 -18.91 33.55
N TYR A 20 -24.84 -17.71 34.07
CA TYR A 20 -24.30 -16.46 33.50
C TYR A 20 -22.77 -16.46 33.45
N GLY A 21 -22.11 -16.87 34.54
CA GLY A 21 -20.66 -17.00 34.62
C GLY A 21 -20.12 -18.02 33.62
N SER A 22 -20.76 -19.18 33.45
CA SER A 22 -20.36 -20.19 32.47
C SER A 22 -20.54 -19.73 31.03
N VAL A 23 -21.64 -19.04 30.72
CA VAL A 23 -21.89 -18.46 29.39
C VAL A 23 -20.88 -17.36 29.10
N TYR A 24 -20.58 -16.50 30.08
CA TYR A 24 -19.58 -15.46 29.97
C TYR A 24 -18.17 -16.02 29.74
N VAL A 25 -17.76 -17.02 30.52
CA VAL A 25 -16.46 -17.71 30.35
C VAL A 25 -16.39 -18.43 29.00
N SER A 26 -17.47 -19.11 28.60
CA SER A 26 -17.56 -19.77 27.29
C SER A 26 -17.44 -18.77 26.15
N ALA A 27 -18.18 -17.66 26.20
CA ALA A 27 -18.13 -16.61 25.20
C ALA A 27 -16.74 -15.96 25.12
N ILE A 28 -16.07 -15.74 26.26
CA ILE A 28 -14.69 -15.26 26.28
C ILE A 28 -13.71 -16.30 25.70
N SER A 29 -13.91 -17.59 25.99
CA SER A 29 -13.05 -18.64 25.46
C SER A 29 -13.20 -18.78 23.94
N GLN A 30 -14.43 -18.73 23.42
CA GLN A 30 -14.68 -18.77 21.97
C GLN A 30 -14.15 -17.53 21.25
N LYS A 31 -14.13 -16.37 21.92
CA LYS A 31 -13.47 -15.16 21.38
C LYS A 31 -11.95 -15.28 21.24
N LYS A 32 -11.30 -16.28 21.86
CA LYS A 32 -9.85 -16.46 21.76
C LYS A 32 -9.41 -17.32 20.59
N ASP A 33 -10.33 -18.09 20.01
CA ASP A 33 -10.04 -19.10 18.98
C ASP A 33 -10.75 -18.72 17.68
N TRP A 34 -10.43 -17.56 17.14
CA TRP A 34 -10.88 -17.18 15.81
C TRP A 34 -10.36 -18.17 14.78
N LEU A 35 -11.27 -18.66 13.95
CA LEU A 35 -10.93 -19.63 12.93
C LEU A 35 -10.32 -18.88 11.75
N PHE A 36 -9.10 -19.29 11.39
CA PHE A 36 -8.49 -18.94 10.12
C PHE A 36 -8.23 -20.22 9.36
N GLU A 37 -8.67 -20.26 8.12
CA GLU A 37 -8.42 -21.37 7.21
C GLU A 37 -8.00 -20.83 5.85
N LEU A 38 -7.02 -21.48 5.23
CA LEU A 38 -6.68 -21.21 3.84
C LEU A 38 -7.58 -22.07 2.94
N LYS A 39 -8.48 -21.42 2.22
CA LYS A 39 -9.31 -22.04 1.17
C LYS A 39 -8.57 -21.96 -0.16
N ASP A 40 -8.31 -23.10 -0.78
CA ASP A 40 -7.74 -23.14 -2.13
C ASP A 40 -8.84 -22.82 -3.16
N LEU A 41 -8.58 -21.86 -4.04
CA LEU A 41 -9.54 -21.44 -5.05
C LEU A 41 -9.06 -21.78 -6.47
N GLU A 42 -7.77 -21.59 -6.74
CA GLU A 42 -7.18 -21.89 -8.05
C GLU A 42 -5.72 -22.34 -7.91
N GLY A 43 -5.28 -23.22 -8.80
CA GLY A 43 -3.88 -23.66 -8.88
C GLY A 43 -3.47 -24.66 -7.80
N ASN A 44 -2.17 -24.73 -7.51
CA ASN A 44 -1.59 -25.68 -6.56
C ASN A 44 -0.97 -24.96 -5.36
N ARG A 45 -1.43 -25.30 -4.15
CA ARG A 45 -0.95 -24.76 -2.87
C ARG A 45 0.56 -24.91 -2.67
N GLU A 46 1.20 -25.90 -3.27
CA GLU A 46 2.67 -26.06 -3.25
C GLU A 46 3.40 -24.81 -3.80
N ALA A 47 2.74 -23.95 -4.57
CA ALA A 47 3.29 -22.66 -4.97
C ALA A 47 3.67 -21.77 -3.77
N MET A 48 2.96 -21.91 -2.63
CA MET A 48 3.25 -21.23 -1.36
C MET A 48 4.40 -21.86 -0.55
N SER A 49 4.97 -22.99 -0.99
CA SER A 49 6.03 -23.66 -0.26
C SER A 49 7.26 -22.76 -0.05
N GLY A 50 7.83 -22.82 1.16
CA GLY A 50 9.00 -22.05 1.55
C GLY A 50 8.75 -20.60 1.97
N VAL A 51 7.48 -20.16 2.08
CA VAL A 51 7.13 -18.80 2.53
C VAL A 51 6.09 -18.86 3.65
N THR A 52 6.30 -18.05 4.69
CA THR A 52 5.28 -17.82 5.72
C THR A 52 4.51 -16.55 5.39
N PHE A 53 3.18 -16.60 5.38
CA PHE A 53 2.36 -15.39 5.28
C PHE A 53 1.75 -15.08 6.65
N HIS A 54 1.96 -13.86 7.16
CA HIS A 54 1.43 -13.48 8.45
C HIS A 54 0.83 -12.09 8.42
N GLY A 55 0.05 -11.78 9.46
CA GLY A 55 -0.59 -10.50 9.59
C GLY A 55 -1.41 -10.40 10.86
N LYS A 56 -2.15 -9.31 10.97
CA LYS A 56 -3.07 -9.05 12.08
C LYS A 56 -4.41 -8.62 11.53
N ILE A 57 -5.46 -8.95 12.27
CA ILE A 57 -6.76 -8.32 12.14
C ILE A 57 -7.13 -7.71 13.50
N SER A 58 -7.44 -6.42 13.53
CA SER A 58 -7.67 -5.69 14.78
C SER A 58 -8.79 -4.66 14.66
N ASP A 59 -9.45 -4.44 15.79
CA ASP A 59 -10.30 -3.29 16.06
C ASP A 59 -9.80 -2.58 17.33
N GLY A 60 -10.58 -1.67 17.91
CA GLY A 60 -10.18 -0.98 19.13
C GLY A 60 -10.14 -1.89 20.36
N TYR A 61 -10.83 -3.03 20.35
CA TYR A 61 -11.02 -3.89 21.52
C TYR A 61 -10.18 -5.15 21.50
N LEU A 62 -9.74 -5.60 20.33
CA LEU A 62 -8.97 -6.82 20.19
C LEU A 62 -8.05 -6.79 18.98
N GLN A 63 -7.09 -7.72 18.98
CA GLN A 63 -6.17 -7.95 17.88
C GLN A 63 -5.91 -9.44 17.77
N THR A 64 -6.08 -10.00 16.59
CA THR A 64 -5.70 -11.39 16.31
C THR A 64 -4.58 -11.42 15.30
N SER A 65 -3.43 -11.93 15.75
CA SER A 65 -2.32 -12.22 14.84
C SER A 65 -2.56 -13.59 14.22
N PHE A 66 -2.27 -13.73 12.93
CA PHE A 66 -2.29 -15.01 12.23
C PHE A 66 -0.96 -15.25 11.51
N ALA A 67 -0.61 -16.52 11.34
CA ALA A 67 0.52 -16.95 10.54
C ALA A 67 0.17 -18.25 9.82
N MET A 68 0.19 -18.19 8.50
CA MET A 68 0.05 -19.30 7.58
C MET A 68 1.43 -19.86 7.25
N GLN A 69 1.66 -21.11 7.64
CA GLN A 69 2.88 -21.84 7.43
C GLN A 69 2.98 -22.35 5.97
N PRO A 70 4.19 -22.71 5.50
CA PRO A 70 4.40 -23.23 4.15
C PRO A 70 3.57 -24.48 3.77
N ASP A 71 3.12 -25.25 4.74
CA ASP A 71 2.24 -26.43 4.55
C ASP A 71 0.75 -26.06 4.49
N GLY A 72 0.41 -24.77 4.62
CA GLY A 72 -0.94 -24.24 4.65
C GLY A 72 -1.62 -24.30 6.02
N ALA A 73 -0.93 -24.77 7.07
CA ALA A 73 -1.46 -24.70 8.43
C ALA A 73 -1.51 -23.24 8.89
N VAL A 74 -2.66 -22.82 9.42
CA VAL A 74 -2.82 -21.46 9.96
C VAL A 74 -2.86 -21.52 11.47
N SER A 75 -2.01 -20.72 12.10
CA SER A 75 -2.03 -20.46 13.54
C SER A 75 -2.56 -19.06 13.79
N SER A 76 -3.32 -18.88 14.87
CA SER A 76 -3.85 -17.58 15.27
C SER A 76 -3.71 -17.37 16.77
N LYS A 77 -3.64 -16.11 17.19
CA LYS A 77 -3.62 -15.72 18.60
C LYS A 77 -4.33 -14.39 18.79
N THR A 78 -5.39 -14.42 19.58
CA THR A 78 -6.18 -13.23 19.91
C THR A 78 -5.74 -12.62 21.25
N GLU A 79 -5.51 -11.32 21.22
CA GLU A 79 -5.34 -10.45 22.39
C GLU A 79 -6.58 -9.57 22.53
N ILE A 80 -7.09 -9.43 23.75
CA ILE A 80 -8.22 -8.56 24.07
C ILE A 80 -7.71 -7.40 24.91
N PHE A 81 -7.98 -6.18 24.48
CA PHE A 81 -7.58 -4.97 25.18
C PHE A 81 -8.60 -4.61 26.27
N PRO A 82 -8.15 -4.33 27.51
CA PRO A 82 -9.05 -3.92 28.58
C PRO A 82 -9.62 -2.51 28.38
N VAL A 83 -8.95 -1.69 27.56
CA VAL A 83 -9.33 -0.33 27.18
C VAL A 83 -9.24 -0.22 25.66
N PRO A 84 -10.22 0.42 24.99
CA PRO A 84 -10.17 0.58 23.54
C PRO A 84 -8.90 1.30 23.11
N GLN A 85 -8.14 0.68 22.22
CA GLN A 85 -7.03 1.30 21.51
C GLN A 85 -7.57 2.00 20.26
N GLN A 86 -6.88 3.05 19.81
CA GLN A 86 -7.13 3.60 18.48
C GLN A 86 -6.26 2.81 17.51
N PRO A 87 -6.83 2.01 16.59
CA PRO A 87 -6.03 1.42 15.54
C PRO A 87 -5.43 2.56 14.72
N SER A 88 -4.10 2.57 14.57
CA SER A 88 -3.39 3.57 13.78
C SER A 88 -2.65 2.88 12.63
N PRO A 89 -3.38 2.30 11.66
CA PRO A 89 -2.74 1.95 10.41
C PRO A 89 -2.31 3.26 9.77
N TYR A 90 -1.00 3.51 9.71
CA TYR A 90 -0.52 4.61 8.88
C TYR A 90 -0.99 4.33 7.45
N ARG A 91 -1.67 5.32 6.85
CA ARG A 91 -2.19 5.24 5.50
C ARG A 91 -1.68 6.46 4.77
N TYR A 92 -0.81 6.24 3.79
CA TYR A 92 -0.40 7.33 2.92
C TYR A 92 -1.61 7.74 2.06
N ILE A 93 -1.92 9.03 2.08
CA ILE A 93 -2.89 9.66 1.21
C ILE A 93 -2.09 10.57 0.31
N SER A 94 -2.34 10.53 -1.00
CA SER A 94 -1.65 11.39 -1.97
C SER A 94 -1.72 12.86 -1.56
N GLY A 95 -0.57 13.53 -1.44
CA GLY A 95 -0.45 14.92 -0.98
C GLY A 95 -0.55 15.09 0.55
N GLY A 96 -0.63 13.99 1.30
CA GLY A 96 -0.45 13.94 2.74
C GLY A 96 0.98 13.56 3.13
N SER A 97 1.26 13.47 4.43
CA SER A 97 2.61 13.18 4.91
C SER A 97 3.04 11.74 4.59
N LYS A 98 4.25 11.56 4.03
CA LYS A 98 4.92 10.26 3.84
C LYS A 98 5.62 9.82 5.13
N LEU A 99 5.38 8.60 5.59
CA LEU A 99 6.06 8.03 6.76
C LEU A 99 7.32 7.29 6.31
N ILE A 100 8.49 7.71 6.79
CA ILE A 100 9.77 7.02 6.56
C ILE A 100 10.48 6.90 7.91
N ASP A 101 10.89 5.70 8.30
CA ASP A 101 11.58 5.40 9.57
C ASP A 101 10.93 6.00 10.84
N GLY A 102 9.60 6.11 10.88
CA GLY A 102 8.88 6.68 12.02
C GLY A 102 8.81 8.22 12.05
N PHE A 103 9.18 8.89 10.95
CA PHE A 103 9.05 10.33 10.76
C PHE A 103 8.08 10.66 9.62
N TYR A 104 7.28 11.70 9.82
CA TYR A 104 6.42 12.23 8.77
C TYR A 104 7.16 13.28 7.97
N TYR A 105 7.13 13.14 6.66
CA TYR A 105 7.67 14.10 5.71
C TYR A 105 6.53 14.72 4.91
N GLU A 106 6.52 16.04 4.85
CA GLU A 106 5.61 16.82 4.02
C GLU A 106 6.43 17.66 3.05
N ILE A 107 5.94 17.88 1.84
CA ILE A 107 6.59 18.79 0.90
C ILE A 107 5.61 19.86 0.47
N HIS A 108 6.07 21.11 0.56
CA HIS A 108 5.27 22.27 0.19
C HIS A 108 5.99 23.06 -0.88
N GLY A 109 5.23 23.60 -1.85
CA GLY A 109 5.74 24.61 -2.77
C GLY A 109 5.43 24.38 -4.24
N SER A 110 5.88 25.33 -5.05
CA SER A 110 5.69 25.41 -6.50
C SER A 110 6.86 26.19 -7.09
N GLY A 111 7.81 25.52 -7.72
CA GLY A 111 9.04 26.12 -8.27
C GLY A 111 10.15 26.36 -7.23
N SER A 112 9.79 26.48 -5.95
CA SER A 112 10.68 26.26 -4.81
C SER A 112 9.98 25.32 -3.85
N TYR A 113 10.72 24.37 -3.28
CA TYR A 113 10.15 23.28 -2.48
C TYR A 113 10.77 23.26 -1.10
N GLU A 114 9.93 23.19 -0.07
CA GLU A 114 10.32 22.96 1.31
C GLU A 114 9.96 21.54 1.72
N VAL A 115 10.95 20.76 2.16
CA VAL A 115 10.74 19.45 2.78
C VAL A 115 10.71 19.65 4.29
N ILE A 116 9.64 19.21 4.96
CA ILE A 116 9.44 19.35 6.41
C ILE A 116 9.42 17.97 7.05
N GLU A 117 10.29 17.75 8.03
CA GLU A 117 10.33 16.53 8.84
C GLU A 117 9.63 16.76 10.19
N ARG A 118 8.75 15.83 10.58
CA ARG A 118 8.03 15.84 11.87
C ARG A 118 8.17 14.52 12.59
N SER A 119 8.46 14.58 13.90
CA SER A 119 8.52 13.38 14.74
C SER A 119 7.15 12.96 15.27
N LEU A 120 6.81 11.68 15.07
CA LEU A 120 5.64 11.03 15.69
C LEU A 120 5.66 11.11 17.23
N LYS A 121 6.85 10.99 17.84
CA LYS A 121 7.00 10.90 19.30
C LYS A 121 6.84 12.25 20.01
N ASN A 122 7.11 13.36 19.30
CA ASN A 122 7.19 14.70 19.88
C ASN A 122 6.06 15.63 19.38
N SER A 123 4.84 15.11 19.29
CA SER A 123 3.65 15.90 18.92
C SER A 123 3.81 16.65 17.59
N TYR A 124 4.39 16.02 16.56
CA TYR A 124 4.53 16.60 15.22
C TYR A 124 5.41 17.86 15.15
N ARG A 125 6.32 18.05 16.11
CA ARG A 125 7.30 19.13 16.08
C ARG A 125 8.17 19.01 14.83
N LYS A 126 8.31 20.13 14.10
CA LYS A 126 9.27 20.28 12.99
C LYS A 126 10.68 20.11 13.54
N ILE A 127 11.43 19.15 12.99
CA ILE A 127 12.79 18.82 13.42
C ILE A 127 13.87 19.10 12.37
N GLY A 128 13.50 19.28 11.10
CA GLY A 128 14.41 19.72 10.05
C GLY A 128 13.68 20.34 8.86
N ASN A 129 14.41 21.06 8.03
CA ASN A 129 13.96 21.47 6.69
C ASN A 129 15.07 21.54 5.64
N GLY A 130 14.67 21.27 4.39
CA GLY A 130 15.48 21.52 3.20
C GLY A 130 14.70 22.36 2.20
N TYR A 131 15.39 23.30 1.53
CA TYR A 131 14.82 24.12 0.45
C TYR A 131 15.47 23.78 -0.87
N ILE A 132 14.68 23.68 -1.94
CA ILE A 132 15.14 23.24 -3.26
C ILE A 132 14.60 24.15 -4.33
N PHE A 133 15.47 24.56 -5.26
CA PHE A 133 15.17 25.49 -6.35
C PHE A 133 15.57 24.87 -7.70
N PRO A 134 14.79 23.90 -8.21
CA PRO A 134 15.13 23.25 -9.47
C PRO A 134 14.90 24.20 -10.64
N GLU A 135 15.75 24.09 -11.67
CA GLU A 135 15.66 24.90 -12.89
C GLU A 135 14.65 24.31 -13.89
N ILE A 136 13.47 23.94 -13.39
CA ILE A 136 12.40 23.36 -14.20
C ILE A 136 11.34 24.41 -14.55
N ARG A 137 10.75 24.30 -15.74
CA ARG A 137 9.69 25.22 -16.21
C ARG A 137 8.57 24.43 -16.88
N ASN A 138 7.34 24.66 -16.44
CA ASN A 138 6.15 24.15 -17.12
C ASN A 138 5.88 25.00 -18.38
N ILE A 139 5.91 24.38 -19.56
CA ILE A 139 5.69 25.04 -20.86
C ILE A 139 4.22 25.12 -21.26
N LYS A 140 3.33 24.42 -20.56
CA LYS A 140 1.87 24.45 -20.75
C LYS A 140 1.16 24.66 -19.41
N PRO A 141 1.39 25.79 -18.72
CA PRO A 141 0.79 26.03 -17.42
C PRO A 141 -0.73 26.22 -17.58
N GLU A 142 -1.50 25.37 -16.92
CA GLU A 142 -2.93 25.59 -16.75
C GLU A 142 -3.15 26.75 -15.74
N PRO A 143 -4.10 27.67 -15.98
CA PRO A 143 -4.35 28.78 -15.07
C PRO A 143 -4.65 28.28 -13.65
N ASN A 144 -3.81 28.70 -12.69
CA ASN A 144 -3.91 28.35 -11.27
C ASN A 144 -3.73 26.86 -10.93
N GLN A 145 -3.14 26.05 -11.82
CA GLN A 145 -2.84 24.66 -11.52
C GLN A 145 -1.39 24.32 -11.86
N VAL A 146 -0.68 23.79 -10.86
CA VAL A 146 0.62 23.16 -11.05
C VAL A 146 0.36 21.67 -11.13
N THR A 147 0.68 21.07 -12.27
CA THR A 147 0.47 19.64 -12.52
C THR A 147 1.79 18.90 -12.26
N TYR A 148 1.75 17.89 -11.41
CA TYR A 148 2.86 16.97 -11.22
C TYR A 148 2.45 15.59 -11.70
N SER A 149 3.41 14.79 -12.12
CA SER A 149 3.18 13.38 -12.50
C SER A 149 2.70 12.53 -11.32
N ASN A 150 3.04 12.96 -10.10
CA ASN A 150 2.64 12.35 -8.85
C ASN A 150 2.67 13.38 -7.71
N SER A 151 2.12 13.04 -6.54
CA SER A 151 2.32 13.86 -5.34
C SER A 151 3.81 14.01 -5.02
N LEU A 152 4.18 15.18 -4.52
CA LEU A 152 5.59 15.54 -4.32
C LEU A 152 6.32 14.52 -3.45
N GLU A 153 5.65 13.88 -2.50
CA GLU A 153 6.21 12.89 -1.57
C GLU A 153 6.74 11.63 -2.25
N TYR A 154 6.32 11.34 -3.48
CA TYR A 154 6.94 10.30 -4.30
C TYR A 154 8.35 10.65 -4.74
N GLY A 155 8.72 11.93 -4.70
CA GLY A 155 10.08 12.39 -4.93
C GLY A 155 11.04 12.12 -3.77
N LEU A 156 10.55 11.70 -2.60
CA LEU A 156 11.36 11.49 -1.39
C LEU A 156 11.84 10.04 -1.25
N ALA A 157 13.15 9.90 -1.06
CA ALA A 157 13.80 8.67 -0.65
C ALA A 157 14.76 8.93 0.52
N LYS A 158 15.01 7.92 1.35
CA LYS A 158 15.95 8.01 2.46
C LYS A 158 16.92 6.84 2.42
N VAL A 159 18.21 7.14 2.50
CA VAL A 159 19.27 6.13 2.58
C VAL A 159 20.11 6.43 3.82
N GLU A 160 20.17 5.47 4.74
CA GLU A 160 20.74 5.68 6.08
C GLU A 160 20.07 6.92 6.74
N ASP A 161 20.86 7.90 7.19
CA ASP A 161 20.35 9.15 7.77
C ASP A 161 20.21 10.29 6.75
N LYS A 162 20.40 10.02 5.46
CA LYS A 162 20.37 11.03 4.40
C LYS A 162 19.04 11.02 3.66
N LEU A 163 18.45 12.20 3.53
CA LEU A 163 17.22 12.40 2.78
C LEU A 163 17.55 12.91 1.38
N TYR A 164 16.86 12.36 0.39
CA TYR A 164 16.99 12.72 -1.01
C TYR A 164 15.65 13.15 -1.57
N PHE A 165 15.69 14.12 -2.47
CA PHE A 165 14.48 14.60 -3.13
C PHE A 165 14.72 14.89 -4.61
N ILE A 166 13.72 14.55 -5.43
CA ILE A 166 13.58 15.05 -6.80
C ILE A 166 12.12 15.47 -7.01
N VAL A 167 11.88 16.51 -7.80
CA VAL A 167 10.50 16.91 -8.12
C VAL A 167 9.89 15.91 -9.11
N PRO A 168 8.74 15.28 -8.81
CA PRO A 168 7.97 14.57 -9.83
C PRO A 168 7.48 15.55 -10.89
N THR A 169 7.78 15.30 -12.16
CA THR A 169 7.46 16.21 -13.28
C THR A 169 6.70 15.48 -14.38
N THR A 170 5.70 16.12 -14.96
CA THR A 170 5.03 15.65 -16.18
C THR A 170 5.87 15.95 -17.42
N ASP A 171 5.39 15.50 -18.58
CA ASP A 171 5.96 15.80 -19.89
C ASP A 171 5.83 17.28 -20.29
N GLN A 172 5.10 18.08 -19.53
CA GLN A 172 4.96 19.53 -19.74
C GLN A 172 6.11 20.33 -19.12
N TYR A 173 7.06 19.68 -18.44
CA TYR A 173 8.21 20.35 -17.82
C TYR A 173 9.45 20.27 -18.69
N THR A 174 10.22 21.36 -18.71
CA THR A 174 11.51 21.49 -19.42
C THR A 174 12.57 22.07 -18.49
N GLY A 175 13.83 22.13 -18.93
CA GLY A 175 14.96 22.61 -18.13
C GLY A 175 15.67 21.48 -17.40
N THR A 176 16.16 21.74 -16.19
CA THR A 176 17.04 20.82 -15.47
C THR A 176 16.44 20.43 -14.11
N ASN A 177 16.14 19.15 -13.94
CA ASN A 177 15.78 18.57 -12.66
C ASN A 177 17.01 17.86 -12.05
N ALA A 178 16.96 17.52 -10.77
CA ALA A 178 18.04 16.79 -10.12
C ALA A 178 17.56 15.98 -8.91
N ILE A 179 18.32 14.93 -8.57
CA ILE A 179 18.25 14.31 -7.26
C ILE A 179 19.11 15.15 -6.32
N TYR A 180 18.50 15.75 -5.31
CA TYR A 180 19.14 16.58 -4.30
C TYR A 180 19.34 15.79 -3.01
N GLU A 181 20.56 15.77 -2.47
CA GLU A 181 20.82 15.39 -1.09
C GLU A 181 20.45 16.57 -0.19
N LEU A 182 19.54 16.33 0.77
CA LEU A 182 19.04 17.32 1.69
C LEU A 182 19.77 17.24 3.02
N ARG A 183 20.12 18.41 3.55
CA ARG A 183 20.81 18.56 4.82
C ARG A 183 20.20 19.73 5.58
N ASP A 184 19.96 19.54 6.86
CA ASP A 184 19.31 20.55 7.69
C ASP A 184 20.17 21.81 7.78
N GLY A 185 19.58 22.94 7.39
CA GLY A 185 20.26 24.25 7.40
C GLY A 185 21.36 24.46 6.35
N GLU A 186 21.59 23.51 5.44
CA GLU A 186 22.54 23.65 4.33
C GLU A 186 21.81 23.77 2.99
N GLU A 187 22.51 24.32 1.98
CA GLU A 187 22.01 24.30 0.61
C GLU A 187 21.95 22.86 0.09
N PRO A 188 20.88 22.48 -0.63
CA PRO A 188 20.73 21.14 -1.18
C PRO A 188 21.84 20.87 -2.20
N ARG A 189 22.43 19.66 -2.15
CA ARG A 189 23.48 19.27 -3.08
C ARG A 189 22.91 18.42 -4.20
N PRO A 190 22.92 18.86 -5.48
CA PRO A 190 22.53 17.98 -6.58
C PRO A 190 23.57 16.87 -6.73
N ILE A 191 23.11 15.62 -6.82
CA ILE A 191 23.98 14.44 -6.99
C ILE A 191 23.80 13.78 -8.36
N VAL A 192 22.64 13.95 -8.98
CA VAL A 192 22.30 13.44 -10.31
C VAL A 192 21.48 14.52 -11.00
N THR A 193 21.84 14.86 -12.23
CA THR A 193 21.11 15.85 -13.05
C THR A 193 20.30 15.13 -14.11
N ILE A 194 19.06 15.57 -14.33
CA ILE A 194 18.13 15.05 -15.32
C ILE A 194 17.77 16.19 -16.26
N ASP A 195 18.12 16.01 -17.54
CA ASP A 195 17.77 16.96 -18.60
C ASP A 195 16.33 16.71 -19.08
N LEU A 196 15.49 17.73 -18.96
CA LEU A 196 14.09 17.72 -19.42
C LEU A 196 13.91 18.53 -20.71
N GLU A 197 14.98 19.03 -21.32
CA GLU A 197 14.91 19.82 -22.56
C GLU A 197 14.32 19.03 -23.73
N GLN A 198 14.43 17.69 -23.72
CA GLN A 198 13.81 16.83 -24.73
C GLN A 198 12.28 16.98 -24.80
N ASN A 199 11.64 17.40 -23.70
CA ASN A 199 10.19 17.64 -23.67
C ASN A 199 9.74 18.85 -24.49
N LYS A 200 10.67 19.67 -25.02
CA LYS A 200 10.35 20.74 -25.99
C LYS A 200 10.03 20.20 -27.38
N ASP A 201 10.51 19.01 -27.71
CA ASP A 201 10.32 18.41 -29.02
C ASP A 201 9.15 17.43 -29.00
N ASN A 202 8.07 17.76 -29.73
CA ASN A 202 6.90 16.89 -29.86
C ASN A 202 7.19 15.57 -30.60
N HIS A 203 8.38 15.40 -31.19
CA HIS A 203 8.78 14.17 -31.89
C HIS A 203 9.67 13.25 -31.04
N ALA A 204 10.22 13.75 -29.92
CA ALA A 204 11.01 12.95 -29.00
C ALA A 204 10.09 12.29 -27.96
N PRO A 205 10.45 11.08 -27.44
CA PRO A 205 9.77 10.51 -26.30
C PRO A 205 9.83 11.48 -25.11
N SER A 206 8.66 11.91 -24.64
CA SER A 206 8.59 12.79 -23.49
C SER A 206 8.97 12.05 -22.20
N LEU A 207 9.69 12.75 -21.32
CA LEU A 207 10.17 12.26 -20.04
C LEU A 207 9.32 12.80 -18.90
N GLN A 208 8.84 11.88 -18.06
CA GLN A 208 8.14 12.20 -16.81
C GLN A 208 8.87 11.54 -15.64
N VAL A 209 9.19 12.33 -14.61
CA VAL A 209 9.76 11.79 -13.37
C VAL A 209 8.60 11.38 -12.48
N LEU A 210 8.39 10.09 -12.22
CA LEU A 210 7.27 9.61 -11.40
C LEU A 210 7.58 9.61 -9.89
N GLY A 211 8.85 9.43 -9.54
CA GLY A 211 9.33 9.50 -8.17
C GLY A 211 10.72 8.88 -7.99
N LEU A 212 11.14 8.78 -6.74
CA LEU A 212 12.45 8.32 -6.31
C LEU A 212 12.29 7.37 -5.13
N GLU A 213 12.90 6.20 -5.25
CA GLU A 213 12.86 5.17 -4.22
C GLU A 213 14.27 4.79 -3.76
N SER A 214 14.36 4.17 -2.59
CA SER A 214 15.61 3.66 -2.03
C SER A 214 15.53 2.16 -1.78
N VAL A 215 16.60 1.43 -2.14
CA VAL A 215 16.76 0.01 -1.81
C VAL A 215 18.17 -0.21 -1.27
N GLY A 216 18.26 -0.56 0.01
CA GLY A 216 19.54 -0.64 0.70
C GLY A 216 20.27 0.71 0.68
N ASP A 217 21.46 0.74 0.07
CA ASP A 217 22.31 1.91 -0.06
C ASP A 217 22.17 2.65 -1.41
N LYS A 218 21.17 2.29 -2.22
CA LYS A 218 21.00 2.79 -3.59
C LYS A 218 19.74 3.60 -3.76
N LEU A 219 19.77 4.48 -4.74
CA LEU A 219 18.62 5.27 -5.20
C LEU A 219 18.13 4.72 -6.55
N VAL A 220 16.81 4.67 -6.72
CA VAL A 220 16.16 4.23 -7.95
C VAL A 220 15.19 5.31 -8.41
N LEU A 221 15.52 5.95 -9.53
CA LEU A 221 14.69 6.96 -10.16
C LEU A 221 13.69 6.30 -11.10
N ILE A 222 12.40 6.56 -10.89
CA ILE A 222 11.30 5.98 -11.67
C ILE A 222 10.83 7.01 -12.70
N ILE A 223 10.94 6.66 -13.98
CA ILE A 223 10.64 7.53 -15.12
C ILE A 223 9.65 6.85 -16.05
N ALA A 224 8.68 7.61 -16.57
CA ALA A 224 7.98 7.23 -17.79
C ALA A 224 8.62 7.97 -18.98
N GLU A 225 9.05 7.23 -19.99
CA GLU A 225 9.63 7.78 -21.22
C GLU A 225 9.06 7.05 -22.43
N GLY A 226 8.32 7.77 -23.29
CA GLY A 226 7.65 7.09 -24.40
C GLY A 226 6.65 6.03 -23.90
N ASP A 227 6.63 4.89 -24.57
CA ASP A 227 5.81 3.74 -24.19
C ASP A 227 6.48 2.85 -23.11
N ARG A 228 7.35 3.41 -22.27
CA ARG A 228 8.18 2.64 -21.34
C ARG A 228 8.23 3.23 -19.94
N LEU A 229 8.33 2.33 -18.97
CA LEU A 229 8.73 2.62 -17.60
C LEU A 229 10.22 2.32 -17.47
N LEU A 230 11.00 3.28 -16.99
CA LEU A 230 12.42 3.13 -16.72
C LEU A 230 12.68 3.21 -15.21
N ALA A 231 13.51 2.29 -14.72
CA ALA A 231 14.10 2.35 -13.39
C ALA A 231 15.61 2.59 -13.55
N LYS A 232 16.08 3.79 -13.19
CA LYS A 232 17.50 4.16 -13.27
C LYS A 232 18.13 4.15 -11.89
N GLY A 233 19.19 3.37 -11.72
CA GLY A 233 19.84 3.20 -10.44
C GLY A 233 21.04 4.11 -10.28
N TYR A 234 21.23 4.60 -9.05
CA TYR A 234 22.37 5.42 -8.68
C TYR A 234 22.94 4.99 -7.33
N ASP A 235 24.26 5.04 -7.20
CA ASP A 235 24.95 5.01 -5.92
C ASP A 235 24.59 6.27 -5.13
N SER A 236 24.00 6.12 -3.94
CA SER A 236 23.46 7.24 -3.15
C SER A 236 24.51 8.26 -2.68
N ARG A 237 25.78 7.86 -2.62
CA ARG A 237 26.88 8.69 -2.11
C ARG A 237 27.51 9.53 -3.22
N THR A 238 27.74 8.91 -4.36
CA THR A 238 28.50 9.46 -5.48
C THR A 238 27.61 9.96 -6.62
N GLY A 239 26.36 9.51 -6.70
CA GLY A 239 25.45 9.79 -7.83
C GLY A 239 25.82 9.04 -9.10
N LYS A 240 26.79 8.10 -9.05
CA LYS A 240 27.18 7.33 -10.23
C LYS A 240 26.08 6.36 -10.63
N PRO A 241 25.79 6.22 -11.93
CA PRO A 241 24.81 5.25 -12.40
C PRO A 241 25.29 3.82 -12.12
N ILE A 242 24.39 2.96 -11.66
CA ILE A 242 24.65 1.52 -11.43
C ILE A 242 23.94 0.62 -12.45
N GLY A 243 23.00 1.17 -13.23
CA GLY A 243 22.28 0.44 -14.27
C GLY A 243 20.91 1.04 -14.54
N GLU A 244 20.25 0.51 -15.56
CA GLU A 244 18.90 0.88 -15.94
C GLU A 244 18.15 -0.39 -16.38
N ALA A 245 16.87 -0.48 -16.01
CA ALA A 245 15.95 -1.47 -16.53
C ALA A 245 14.70 -0.79 -17.08
N SER A 246 14.10 -1.40 -18.10
CA SER A 246 12.91 -0.87 -18.77
C SER A 246 11.80 -1.90 -18.87
N VAL A 247 10.56 -1.47 -18.68
CA VAL A 247 9.34 -2.21 -19.00
C VAL A 247 8.65 -1.52 -20.17
N GLY A 248 8.36 -2.25 -21.24
CA GLY A 248 7.65 -1.71 -22.40
C GLY A 248 6.13 -1.65 -22.20
N ARG A 249 5.42 -1.03 -23.14
CA ARG A 249 3.95 -0.89 -23.13
C ARG A 249 3.43 -0.30 -21.81
N PHE A 250 4.07 0.77 -21.36
CA PHE A 250 3.69 1.51 -20.17
C PHE A 250 3.40 2.96 -20.56
N HIS A 251 2.24 3.45 -20.15
CA HIS A 251 1.90 4.88 -20.26
C HIS A 251 1.09 5.32 -19.04
N MET A 252 1.26 6.57 -18.65
CA MET A 252 0.44 7.22 -17.62
C MET A 252 -0.80 7.82 -18.27
N ASN A 253 -1.95 7.74 -17.60
CA ASN A 253 -3.16 8.42 -18.09
C ASN A 253 -2.96 9.93 -18.07
N GLY A 254 -3.57 10.61 -19.04
CA GLY A 254 -3.30 12.03 -19.29
C GLY A 254 -2.20 12.27 -20.32
N TRP A 255 -1.60 11.21 -20.87
CA TRP A 255 -0.90 11.29 -22.15
C TRP A 255 -1.86 11.81 -23.21
N HIS A 256 -1.55 12.96 -23.80
CA HIS A 256 -2.20 13.42 -25.02
C HIS A 256 -1.74 12.52 -26.17
N THR A 257 -2.22 11.28 -26.21
CA THR A 257 -2.14 10.52 -27.43
C THR A 257 -3.17 11.13 -28.38
N ASP A 258 -2.72 11.69 -29.49
CA ASP A 258 -3.55 11.98 -30.68
C ASP A 258 -4.20 10.70 -31.30
N GLY A 259 -4.18 9.58 -30.56
CA GLY A 259 -4.77 8.31 -30.91
C GLY A 259 -6.24 8.22 -30.51
N THR A 260 -6.96 7.30 -31.13
CA THR A 260 -8.35 7.03 -30.81
C THR A 260 -8.49 6.53 -29.37
N PRO A 261 -9.58 6.88 -28.66
CA PRO A 261 -9.84 6.45 -27.27
C PRO A 261 -9.73 4.94 -27.03
N GLU A 262 -9.89 4.11 -28.07
CA GLU A 262 -9.82 2.65 -27.98
C GLU A 262 -8.40 2.09 -27.77
N GLU A 263 -7.33 2.79 -28.14
CA GLU A 263 -5.95 2.33 -27.94
C GLU A 263 -5.34 2.81 -26.61
N ALA A 264 -5.85 3.91 -26.06
CA ALA A 264 -5.39 4.53 -24.82
C ALA A 264 -5.89 3.81 -23.54
N ASP A 265 -6.82 2.87 -23.66
CA ASP A 265 -7.65 2.47 -22.52
C ASP A 265 -7.21 1.18 -21.81
N VAL A 266 -6.40 0.33 -22.47
CA VAL A 266 -6.10 -1.02 -21.95
C VAL A 266 -4.80 -1.10 -21.15
N ASN A 267 -3.85 -0.18 -21.37
CA ASN A 267 -2.55 -0.17 -20.66
C ASN A 267 -2.23 1.15 -19.95
N GLY A 268 -3.21 2.05 -19.87
CA GLY A 268 -3.03 3.36 -19.26
C GLY A 268 -3.15 3.28 -17.75
N HIS A 269 -2.21 3.89 -17.04
CA HIS A 269 -2.17 3.87 -15.58
C HIS A 269 -2.79 5.14 -15.02
N SER A 270 -3.88 4.99 -14.26
CA SER A 270 -4.69 6.11 -13.74
C SER A 270 -4.20 6.67 -12.42
N GLU A 271 -3.37 5.91 -11.70
CA GLU A 271 -3.01 6.21 -10.32
C GLU A 271 -1.49 6.20 -10.10
N PRO A 272 -1.01 6.94 -9.09
CA PRO A 272 0.33 6.75 -8.53
C PRO A 272 0.64 5.27 -8.25
N TYR A 273 1.91 4.89 -8.40
CA TYR A 273 2.34 3.54 -8.04
C TYR A 273 2.40 3.36 -6.53
N THR A 274 2.24 2.13 -6.05
CA THR A 274 2.60 1.74 -4.69
C THR A 274 3.93 0.98 -4.71
N VAL A 275 4.74 1.15 -3.67
CA VAL A 275 6.07 0.53 -3.58
C VAL A 275 6.11 -0.53 -2.50
N PHE A 276 6.77 -1.64 -2.80
CA PHE A 276 7.14 -2.67 -1.84
C PHE A 276 8.63 -2.96 -1.98
N HIS A 277 9.28 -3.25 -0.85
CA HIS A 277 10.71 -3.55 -0.80
C HIS A 277 10.93 -4.93 -0.19
N ASP A 278 11.77 -5.75 -0.82
CA ASP A 278 12.44 -6.84 -0.11
C ASP A 278 13.88 -6.41 0.17
N LEU A 279 14.11 -5.89 1.38
CA LEU A 279 15.42 -5.37 1.78
C LEU A 279 16.47 -6.46 1.96
N LYS A 280 16.07 -7.73 2.15
CA LYS A 280 17.02 -8.85 2.27
C LYS A 280 17.56 -9.23 0.90
N GLU A 281 16.69 -9.24 -0.10
CA GLU A 281 17.01 -9.63 -1.48
C GLU A 281 17.31 -8.43 -2.40
N ASN A 282 17.35 -7.21 -1.85
CA ASN A 282 17.50 -5.94 -2.59
C ASN A 282 16.53 -5.80 -3.79
N LYS A 283 15.26 -6.13 -3.58
CA LYS A 283 14.22 -6.00 -4.61
C LYS A 283 13.38 -4.75 -4.42
N LEU A 284 13.09 -4.06 -5.52
CA LEU A 284 12.08 -3.02 -5.61
C LEU A 284 10.88 -3.57 -6.38
N ILE A 285 9.69 -3.45 -5.81
CA ILE A 285 8.46 -3.86 -6.48
C ILE A 285 7.57 -2.63 -6.61
N LEU A 286 7.20 -2.30 -7.85
CA LEU A 286 6.27 -1.22 -8.17
C LEU A 286 4.94 -1.82 -8.58
N ASN A 287 3.86 -1.37 -7.96
CA ASN A 287 2.50 -1.80 -8.25
C ASN A 287 1.69 -0.64 -8.79
N PHE A 288 1.33 -0.70 -10.06
CA PHE A 288 0.53 0.31 -10.74
C PHE A 288 -0.89 -0.20 -10.91
N ARG A 289 -1.87 0.69 -10.77
CA ARG A 289 -3.23 0.43 -11.22
C ARG A 289 -3.39 0.88 -12.66
N ALA A 290 -3.89 -0.02 -13.50
CA ALA A 290 -4.26 0.31 -14.87
C ALA A 290 -5.77 0.59 -14.97
N SER A 291 -6.15 1.41 -15.94
CA SER A 291 -7.53 1.65 -16.34
C SER A 291 -8.23 0.34 -16.68
N THR A 292 -9.53 0.32 -16.39
CA THR A 292 -10.41 -0.79 -16.72
C THR A 292 -11.81 -0.24 -16.94
N ASN A 293 -12.43 -0.69 -18.03
CA ASN A 293 -13.84 -0.42 -18.33
C ASN A 293 -14.80 -1.33 -17.55
N ASP A 294 -14.27 -2.38 -16.92
CA ASP A 294 -15.03 -3.23 -16.02
C ASP A 294 -14.91 -2.67 -14.59
N PRO A 295 -15.98 -2.10 -14.00
CA PRO A 295 -15.97 -1.55 -12.66
C PRO A 295 -15.75 -2.62 -11.57
N HIS A 296 -15.88 -3.90 -11.93
CA HIS A 296 -15.67 -5.05 -11.04
C HIS A 296 -14.31 -5.72 -11.24
N ALA A 297 -13.49 -5.17 -12.12
CA ALA A 297 -12.13 -5.61 -12.33
C ALA A 297 -11.16 -4.59 -11.73
N MET A 298 -10.02 -5.08 -11.29
CA MET A 298 -8.88 -4.24 -10.95
C MET A 298 -7.67 -4.72 -11.75
N ASN A 299 -7.29 -3.93 -12.75
CA ASN A 299 -6.09 -4.18 -13.54
C ASN A 299 -4.88 -3.67 -12.77
N ARG A 300 -3.91 -4.55 -12.53
CA ARG A 300 -2.62 -4.19 -11.90
C ARG A 300 -1.46 -4.59 -12.80
N THR A 301 -0.47 -3.71 -12.86
CA THR A 301 0.85 -3.99 -13.41
C THR A 301 1.83 -3.96 -12.24
N MET A 302 2.41 -5.12 -11.92
CA MET A 302 3.41 -5.27 -10.87
C MET A 302 4.76 -5.56 -11.51
N VAL A 303 5.75 -4.74 -11.21
CA VAL A 303 7.09 -4.82 -11.80
C VAL A 303 8.10 -5.01 -10.69
N THR A 304 8.93 -6.04 -10.80
CA THR A 304 9.99 -6.33 -9.82
C THR A 304 11.36 -6.07 -10.43
N PHE A 305 12.15 -5.23 -9.76
CA PHE A 305 13.54 -4.96 -10.11
C PHE A 305 14.50 -5.54 -9.06
N ASP A 306 15.60 -6.11 -9.53
CA ASP A 306 16.78 -6.37 -8.69
C ASP A 306 17.62 -5.10 -8.63
N VAL A 307 18.03 -4.69 -7.43
CA VAL A 307 18.84 -3.50 -7.18
C VAL A 307 20.15 -3.86 -6.43
N SER A 308 20.57 -5.12 -6.44
CA SER A 308 21.74 -5.60 -5.71
C SER A 308 23.07 -5.03 -6.23
N GLU A 309 23.43 -5.35 -7.48
CA GLU A 309 24.65 -4.88 -8.15
C GLU A 309 24.34 -3.95 -9.32
N GLN A 310 23.47 -4.40 -10.23
CA GLN A 310 22.94 -3.62 -11.35
C GLN A 310 21.42 -3.64 -11.30
N ILE A 311 20.78 -2.59 -11.79
CA ILE A 311 19.33 -2.59 -11.92
C ILE A 311 18.92 -3.47 -13.08
N THR A 312 18.15 -4.52 -12.78
CA THR A 312 17.60 -5.44 -13.79
C THR A 312 16.13 -5.72 -13.53
N LEU A 313 15.37 -5.91 -14.60
CA LEU A 313 13.98 -6.37 -14.52
C LEU A 313 13.99 -7.87 -14.22
N VAL A 314 13.33 -8.27 -13.12
CA VAL A 314 13.26 -9.66 -12.67
C VAL A 314 11.93 -10.29 -13.07
N ASP A 315 10.83 -9.56 -12.90
CA ASP A 315 9.49 -10.06 -13.21
C ASP A 315 8.54 -8.91 -13.56
N GLU A 316 7.58 -9.21 -14.41
CA GLU A 316 6.50 -8.31 -14.81
C GLU A 316 5.19 -9.12 -14.79
N VAL A 317 4.26 -8.72 -13.93
CA VAL A 317 2.95 -9.35 -13.82
C VAL A 317 1.88 -8.33 -14.17
N ARG A 318 1.15 -8.60 -15.25
CA ARG A 318 -0.09 -7.87 -15.57
C ARG A 318 -1.26 -8.79 -15.26
N HIS A 319 -2.09 -8.41 -14.29
CA HIS A 319 -3.20 -9.25 -13.85
C HIS A 319 -4.48 -8.45 -13.64
N VAL A 320 -5.61 -9.11 -13.93
CA VAL A 320 -6.95 -8.57 -13.77
C VAL A 320 -7.61 -9.29 -12.60
N PHE A 321 -7.68 -8.64 -11.45
CA PHE A 321 -8.36 -9.18 -10.28
C PHE A 321 -9.87 -8.97 -10.41
N LYS A 322 -10.67 -10.02 -10.16
CA LYS A 322 -12.15 -10.00 -10.29
C LYS A 322 -12.85 -10.44 -9.00
N ASP A 323 -12.15 -10.35 -7.89
CA ASP A 323 -12.53 -10.94 -6.60
C ASP A 323 -13.42 -10.05 -5.73
N GLY A 324 -13.82 -8.91 -6.28
CA GLY A 324 -14.64 -7.92 -5.59
C GLY A 324 -14.16 -6.51 -5.90
N ASN A 325 -14.62 -5.56 -5.11
CA ASN A 325 -14.18 -4.18 -5.22
C ASN A 325 -12.91 -4.01 -4.36
N GLY A 326 -11.81 -3.58 -4.98
CA GLY A 326 -10.65 -3.13 -4.20
C GLY A 326 -10.97 -1.77 -3.59
N SER A 327 -10.78 -1.60 -2.28
CA SER A 327 -10.93 -0.27 -1.68
C SER A 327 -9.84 0.67 -2.16
N TYR A 328 -10.25 1.85 -2.62
CA TYR A 328 -9.35 2.95 -3.03
C TYR A 328 -8.53 3.54 -1.89
N TYR A 329 -8.96 3.36 -0.63
CA TYR A 329 -8.41 4.09 0.51
C TYR A 329 -8.03 3.21 1.70
N PHE A 330 -8.55 1.98 1.78
CA PHE A 330 -8.61 1.25 3.05
C PHE A 330 -8.02 -0.16 3.06
N ASP A 331 -7.63 -0.70 1.91
CA ASP A 331 -7.33 -2.13 1.82
C ASP A 331 -5.83 -2.39 1.76
N PRO A 332 -5.22 -2.87 2.87
CA PRO A 332 -3.84 -3.29 2.89
C PRO A 332 -3.56 -4.26 1.75
N THR A 333 -2.54 -3.92 0.99
CA THR A 333 -1.90 -4.81 0.04
C THR A 333 -0.49 -5.07 0.56
N THR A 334 -0.01 -6.30 0.45
CA THR A 334 1.41 -6.61 0.63
C THR A 334 1.89 -7.42 -0.56
N ILE A 335 3.08 -7.09 -1.05
CA ILE A 335 3.69 -7.77 -2.18
C ILE A 335 5.14 -8.07 -1.82
N ALA A 336 5.57 -9.30 -2.09
CA ALA A 336 6.93 -9.74 -1.88
C ALA A 336 7.40 -10.60 -3.04
N TYR A 337 8.71 -10.57 -3.33
CA TYR A 337 9.31 -11.43 -4.34
C TYR A 337 10.31 -12.37 -3.66
N LYS A 338 10.00 -13.67 -3.62
CA LYS A 338 10.81 -14.68 -2.92
C LYS A 338 10.92 -15.93 -3.76
N ASN A 339 12.08 -16.59 -3.73
CA ASN A 339 12.29 -17.88 -4.39
C ASN A 339 11.85 -17.91 -5.88
N GLY A 340 12.04 -16.79 -6.60
CA GLY A 340 11.65 -16.66 -8.01
C GLY A 340 10.14 -16.53 -8.26
N LYS A 341 9.35 -16.13 -7.25
CA LYS A 341 7.90 -15.98 -7.32
C LYS A 341 7.47 -14.65 -6.71
N LEU A 342 6.43 -14.05 -7.29
CA LEU A 342 5.77 -12.86 -6.75
C LEU A 342 4.56 -13.30 -5.93
N TYR A 343 4.57 -12.94 -4.64
CA TYR A 343 3.50 -13.17 -3.70
C TYR A 343 2.73 -11.89 -3.48
N VAL A 344 1.41 -11.94 -3.61
CA VAL A 344 0.53 -10.79 -3.48
C VAL A 344 -0.57 -11.16 -2.49
N ALA A 345 -0.74 -10.39 -1.42
CA ALA A 345 -1.93 -10.49 -0.57
C ALA A 345 -2.71 -9.19 -0.63
N MET A 346 -4.01 -9.31 -0.92
CA MET A 346 -4.88 -8.18 -1.20
C MET A 346 -6.26 -8.43 -0.63
N ILE A 347 -6.90 -7.33 -0.21
CA ILE A 347 -8.25 -7.37 0.34
C ILE A 347 -9.21 -6.86 -0.70
N PHE A 348 -10.34 -7.55 -0.81
CA PHE A 348 -11.46 -7.18 -1.66
C PHE A 348 -12.71 -7.14 -0.80
N SER A 349 -13.55 -6.12 -1.00
CA SER A 349 -14.90 -6.13 -0.44
C SER A 349 -15.86 -6.84 -1.39
N GLU A 350 -16.88 -7.49 -0.83
CA GLU A 350 -18.01 -7.97 -1.62
C GLU A 350 -18.66 -6.83 -2.40
N GLN A 351 -19.38 -7.17 -3.47
CA GLN A 351 -20.19 -6.23 -4.21
C GLN A 351 -21.55 -6.10 -3.51
N GLY A 352 -22.01 -4.87 -3.29
CA GLY A 352 -23.31 -4.63 -2.68
C GLY A 352 -23.89 -3.27 -3.02
N GLU A 353 -25.20 -3.13 -2.87
CA GLU A 353 -25.93 -1.86 -3.04
C GLU A 353 -25.77 -0.92 -1.82
N LEU A 354 -25.00 -1.31 -0.81
CA LEU A 354 -24.79 -0.51 0.39
C LEU A 354 -24.06 0.80 0.03
N THR A 355 -24.45 1.87 0.73
CA THR A 355 -23.95 3.23 0.46
C THR A 355 -22.45 3.40 0.79
N TYR A 356 -21.83 2.47 1.54
CA TYR A 356 -20.46 2.61 2.02
C TYR A 356 -19.65 1.30 1.92
N ASP A 357 -18.62 1.27 1.07
CA ASP A 357 -17.74 0.10 0.88
C ASP A 357 -17.09 -0.42 2.16
N ILE A 358 -16.88 0.47 3.16
CA ILE A 358 -16.25 0.13 4.43
C ILE A 358 -17.07 -0.83 5.29
N THR A 359 -18.38 -0.97 5.00
CA THR A 359 -19.30 -1.84 5.75
C THR A 359 -19.54 -3.17 5.07
N LEU A 360 -19.04 -3.34 3.84
CA LEU A 360 -19.16 -4.57 3.08
C LEU A 360 -18.23 -5.64 3.68
N PRO A 361 -18.63 -6.93 3.66
CA PRO A 361 -17.75 -8.01 4.02
C PRO A 361 -16.44 -7.95 3.22
N LYS A 362 -15.32 -8.24 3.89
CA LYS A 362 -13.98 -8.16 3.31
C LYS A 362 -13.34 -9.54 3.28
N HIS A 363 -12.62 -9.81 2.19
CA HIS A 363 -11.94 -11.08 1.95
C HIS A 363 -10.47 -10.81 1.67
N LEU A 364 -9.59 -11.53 2.38
CA LEU A 364 -8.15 -11.47 2.16
C LEU A 364 -7.74 -12.62 1.26
N TYR A 365 -7.31 -12.29 0.04
CA TYR A 365 -6.82 -13.25 -0.94
C TYR A 365 -5.30 -13.22 -1.03
N VAL A 366 -4.72 -14.38 -1.29
CA VAL A 366 -3.30 -14.59 -1.56
C VAL A 366 -3.15 -15.14 -2.97
N TYR A 367 -2.28 -14.51 -3.75
CA TYR A 367 -1.94 -14.89 -5.11
C TYR A 367 -0.44 -15.15 -5.22
N VAL A 368 -0.08 -16.16 -6.01
CA VAL A 368 1.32 -16.47 -6.32
C VAL A 368 1.49 -16.48 -7.82
N PHE A 369 2.42 -15.66 -8.30
CA PHE A 369 2.80 -15.60 -9.69
C PHE A 369 4.22 -16.08 -9.90
N GLN A 370 4.47 -16.65 -11.08
CA GLN A 370 5.80 -16.92 -11.57
C GLN A 370 5.81 -16.69 -13.07
N SER A 371 6.74 -15.86 -13.56
CA SER A 371 6.88 -15.54 -14.98
C SER A 371 5.54 -15.09 -15.58
N SER A 372 4.91 -14.10 -14.95
CA SER A 372 3.58 -13.57 -15.31
C SER A 372 2.39 -14.54 -15.20
N SER A 373 2.60 -15.81 -14.82
CA SER A 373 1.54 -16.81 -14.73
C SER A 373 1.06 -17.00 -13.29
N LEU A 374 -0.26 -17.01 -13.08
CA LEU A 374 -0.85 -17.33 -11.79
C LEU A 374 -0.64 -18.82 -11.49
N LEU A 375 0.09 -19.14 -10.43
CA LEU A 375 0.33 -20.51 -9.96
C LEU A 375 -0.67 -20.95 -8.90
N TYR A 376 -1.13 -20.00 -8.08
CA TYR A 376 -2.02 -20.27 -6.96
C TYR A 376 -2.82 -19.05 -6.57
N LYS A 377 -4.06 -19.30 -6.16
CA LYS A 377 -4.95 -18.35 -5.52
C LYS A 377 -5.65 -19.05 -4.36
N GLY A 378 -5.61 -18.41 -3.19
CA GLY A 378 -6.36 -18.84 -2.01
C GLY A 378 -6.98 -17.67 -1.28
N GLU A 379 -7.98 -17.97 -0.45
CA GLU A 379 -8.59 -17.02 0.48
C GLU A 379 -8.19 -17.42 1.90
N LEU A 380 -7.69 -16.46 2.68
CA LEU A 380 -7.58 -16.63 4.12
C LEU A 380 -8.95 -16.33 4.74
N ALA A 381 -9.79 -17.36 4.77
CA ALA A 381 -11.14 -17.25 5.29
C ALA A 381 -11.13 -17.19 6.81
N THR A 382 -11.99 -16.33 7.35
CA THR A 382 -12.15 -16.17 8.79
C THR A 382 -13.59 -15.80 9.13
N ASN A 383 -14.09 -16.35 10.24
CA ASN A 383 -15.41 -16.00 10.78
C ASN A 383 -15.43 -14.61 11.44
N VAL A 384 -14.30 -13.91 11.42
CA VAL A 384 -14.12 -12.59 12.04
C VAL A 384 -14.78 -11.48 11.23
N ASN A 385 -14.92 -11.66 9.91
CA ASN A 385 -15.50 -10.62 9.06
C ASN A 385 -17.03 -10.68 8.99
N ASP A 386 -17.64 -11.73 9.53
CA ASP A 386 -19.09 -11.92 9.58
C ASP A 386 -19.79 -11.02 10.64
N ASP A 387 -19.04 -10.36 11.52
CA ASP A 387 -19.59 -9.56 12.64
C ASP A 387 -20.11 -8.16 12.23
N LEU A 388 -20.01 -7.77 10.96
CA LEU A 388 -20.51 -6.47 10.45
C LEU A 388 -22.05 -6.37 10.33
N ILE A 389 -22.77 -7.45 10.69
CA ILE A 389 -24.24 -7.56 10.65
C ILE A 389 -24.95 -6.33 11.26
N ARG A 390 -24.42 -5.76 12.36
CA ARG A 390 -25.03 -4.59 13.00
C ARG A 390 -25.03 -3.36 12.09
N THR A 391 -23.92 -3.10 11.41
CA THR A 391 -23.77 -1.93 10.52
C THR A 391 -24.55 -2.12 9.23
N ILE A 392 -24.61 -3.35 8.71
CA ILE A 392 -25.38 -3.72 7.51
C ILE A 392 -26.91 -3.59 7.74
N HIS A 393 -27.38 -3.70 8.98
CA HIS A 393 -28.80 -3.61 9.34
C HIS A 393 -29.19 -2.33 10.10
N MET A 394 -28.31 -1.33 10.17
CA MET A 394 -28.66 -0.02 10.71
C MET A 394 -29.58 0.73 9.73
N PRO A 395 -30.71 1.31 10.17
CA PRO A 395 -31.58 2.10 9.30
C PRO A 395 -30.82 3.32 8.76
N ASP A 396 -30.96 3.61 7.46
CA ASP A 396 -30.29 4.71 6.72
C ASP A 396 -30.38 6.11 7.37
N LYS A 397 -31.28 6.30 8.36
CA LYS A 397 -31.57 7.57 9.01
C LYS A 397 -30.92 7.75 10.39
N GLU A 398 -30.29 6.72 10.96
CA GLU A 398 -29.65 6.77 12.28
C GLU A 398 -28.11 6.90 12.17
N ASN A 399 -27.66 7.99 11.57
CA ASN A 399 -26.36 8.63 11.76
C ASN A 399 -25.05 7.87 11.41
N ASN A 400 -24.18 8.61 10.71
CA ASN A 400 -22.86 8.27 10.17
C ASN A 400 -21.75 8.01 11.22
N ASN A 401 -22.04 7.29 12.31
CA ASN A 401 -21.04 7.02 13.35
C ASN A 401 -20.13 5.86 12.95
N TYR A 402 -19.38 6.02 11.85
CA TYR A 402 -18.25 5.17 11.57
C TYR A 402 -17.20 5.33 12.67
N SER A 403 -17.04 4.29 13.49
CA SER A 403 -15.98 4.24 14.50
C SER A 403 -14.88 3.32 14.01
N MET A 404 -13.68 3.83 13.84
CA MET A 404 -12.49 3.00 13.58
C MET A 404 -12.23 2.01 14.73
N GLN A 405 -12.77 2.26 15.93
CA GLN A 405 -12.67 1.33 17.06
C GLN A 405 -13.58 0.11 16.92
N GLU A 406 -14.63 0.20 16.11
CA GLU A 406 -15.61 -0.89 15.91
C GLU A 406 -15.39 -1.66 14.61
N ASN A 407 -14.66 -1.07 13.66
CA ASN A 407 -14.34 -1.72 12.39
C ASN A 407 -13.01 -2.45 12.47
N ARG A 408 -12.99 -3.68 11.96
CA ARG A 408 -11.79 -4.52 11.93
C ARG A 408 -11.02 -4.24 10.64
N TYR A 409 -9.71 -4.13 10.77
CA TYR A 409 -8.81 -3.99 9.63
C TYR A 409 -7.74 -5.05 9.71
N TYR A 410 -7.41 -5.61 8.55
CA TYR A 410 -6.14 -6.27 8.39
C TYR A 410 -5.03 -5.23 8.46
N ASP A 411 -3.90 -5.61 9.04
CA ASP A 411 -2.70 -4.78 9.13
C ASP A 411 -1.46 -5.67 9.27
N GLN A 412 -0.27 -5.10 9.08
CA GLN A 412 1.02 -5.78 9.25
C GLN A 412 1.12 -7.06 8.41
N LEU A 413 0.52 -7.05 7.21
CA LEU A 413 0.58 -8.16 6.27
C LEU A 413 1.99 -8.29 5.69
N ALA A 414 2.60 -9.46 5.80
CA ALA A 414 3.93 -9.72 5.24
C ALA A 414 4.14 -11.18 4.86
N PHE A 415 5.00 -11.38 3.85
CA PHE A 415 5.56 -12.67 3.47
C PHE A 415 7.00 -12.76 3.99
N GLU A 416 7.36 -13.87 4.64
CA GLU A 416 8.70 -14.16 5.18
C GLU A 416 9.37 -15.37 4.56
#